data_AF-A0A8I2G903-F1
#
_entry.id   AF-A0A8I2G903-F1
#
_cell.length_a   1.000
_cell.length_b   1.000
_cell.length_c   1.000
_cell.angle_alpha   90.00
_cell.angle_beta   90.00
_cell.angle_gamma   90.00
#
_symmetry.space_group_name_H-M   'P 1'
#
loop_
_entity.id
_entity.type
_entity.pdbx_description
1 polymer ?
#
loop_
_entity_poly.entity_id
_entity_poly.type
_entity_poly.pdbx_seq_one_letter_code
_entity_poly.pdbx_strand_id
1 'polypeptide(L)'
;MLKKQNYKNYHLMVSISFILSILLFLYGCKIKNGSENGDNTPPGSKGWLYTKGNKIYTPDGQVWQGRGANLQDTRGCNACTWSPPNAAEIKRRIDELVDVWGADFIRLTMESYGTSQGRTHWQGILLDREYLDDIIEIVDYIKSKPGVYVLLSLWSDPGFTQLGWPTDNTIETWETLAEIFKNDSHVLYGVANEPQSNWSGSLDRDCWEAMNRTVEAIRAVENLFGTPGHVIAVQGTRM
;
A
#
# COMPACT_ATOMS: atom_id res chain seq x y z
N MET A 1 -41.15 25.02 1.94
CA MET A 1 -41.70 24.81 0.59
C MET A 1 -40.88 23.70 -0.06
N LEU A 2 -41.44 22.48 -0.06
CA LEU A 2 -40.82 21.23 -0.53
C LEU A 2 -40.87 21.13 -2.05
N LYS A 3 -39.81 20.62 -2.69
CA LYS A 3 -39.95 19.78 -3.89
C LYS A 3 -39.01 18.57 -3.80
N LYS A 4 -39.65 17.43 -3.51
CA LYS A 4 -39.13 16.07 -3.70
C LYS A 4 -38.91 15.82 -5.19
N GLN A 5 -37.80 15.21 -5.55
CA GLN A 5 -37.53 14.71 -6.90
C GLN A 5 -37.73 13.19 -6.91
N ASN A 6 -38.55 12.73 -7.86
CA ASN A 6 -39.05 11.36 -7.97
C ASN A 6 -38.01 10.42 -8.59
N TYR A 7 -37.66 9.34 -7.89
CA TYR A 7 -37.07 8.14 -8.50
C TYR A 7 -38.16 7.07 -8.63
N LYS A 8 -38.75 6.97 -9.83
CA LYS A 8 -39.50 5.81 -10.30
C LYS A 8 -39.08 5.58 -11.74
N ASN A 9 -38.53 4.39 -12.02
CA ASN A 9 -38.44 3.69 -13.31
C ASN A 9 -37.07 3.00 -13.53
N TYR A 10 -36.76 1.97 -12.74
CA TYR A 10 -35.72 0.98 -13.09
C TYR A 10 -36.11 -0.45 -12.69
N HIS A 11 -37.40 -0.78 -12.74
CA HIS A 11 -37.90 -2.14 -12.55
C HIS A 11 -38.66 -2.60 -13.79
N LEU A 12 -37.96 -2.78 -14.92
CA LEU A 12 -38.48 -3.56 -16.05
C LEU A 12 -37.43 -3.92 -17.11
N MET A 13 -36.23 -4.40 -16.75
CA MET A 13 -35.28 -4.85 -17.79
C MET A 13 -34.16 -5.80 -17.34
N VAL A 14 -34.44 -6.82 -16.52
CA VAL A 14 -33.42 -7.84 -16.15
C VAL A 14 -33.87 -9.30 -16.37
N SER A 15 -35.09 -9.56 -16.85
CA SER A 15 -35.64 -10.93 -16.85
C SER A 15 -35.59 -11.69 -18.19
N ILE A 16 -34.75 -11.30 -19.16
CA ILE A 16 -34.67 -12.01 -20.47
C ILE A 16 -33.25 -12.50 -20.83
N SER A 17 -32.21 -12.17 -20.06
CA SER A 17 -30.82 -12.53 -20.42
C SER A 17 -30.28 -13.81 -19.77
N PHE A 18 -31.12 -14.58 -19.05
CA PHE A 18 -30.67 -15.75 -18.25
C PHE A 18 -30.91 -17.12 -18.90
N ILE A 19 -31.54 -17.19 -20.08
CA ILE A 19 -31.94 -18.47 -20.71
C ILE A 19 -31.04 -18.87 -21.90
N LEU A 20 -30.14 -18.00 -22.37
CA LEU A 20 -29.29 -18.30 -23.54
C LEU A 20 -27.86 -18.79 -23.24
N SER A 21 -27.45 -18.87 -21.96
CA SER A 21 -26.08 -19.26 -21.57
C SER A 21 -25.94 -20.73 -21.14
N ILE A 22 -27.03 -21.52 -21.12
CA ILE A 22 -27.03 -22.91 -20.65
C ILE A 22 -26.86 -23.94 -21.80
N LEU A 23 -26.84 -23.49 -23.07
CA LEU A 23 -26.79 -24.38 -24.25
C LEU A 23 -25.44 -24.45 -24.98
N LEU A 24 -24.36 -23.92 -24.38
CA LEU A 24 -23.01 -23.94 -24.96
C LEU A 24 -21.96 -24.70 -24.10
N PHE A 25 -22.41 -25.56 -23.19
CA PHE A 25 -21.55 -26.31 -22.26
C PHE A 25 -21.44 -27.82 -22.55
N LEU A 26 -21.79 -28.29 -23.75
CA LEU A 26 -21.83 -29.73 -24.07
C LEU A 26 -21.06 -30.18 -25.30
N TYR A 27 -20.01 -29.47 -25.72
CA TYR A 27 -19.09 -30.00 -26.75
C TYR A 27 -17.62 -29.81 -26.38
N GLY A 28 -17.07 -30.86 -25.77
CA GLY A 28 -15.75 -31.39 -26.11
C GLY A 28 -14.52 -30.60 -25.67
N CYS A 29 -13.98 -30.93 -24.50
CA CYS A 29 -12.53 -30.91 -24.34
C CYS A 29 -12.05 -32.20 -23.66
N LYS A 30 -11.21 -32.93 -24.41
CA LYS A 30 -10.50 -34.16 -24.06
C LYS A 30 -9.66 -33.93 -22.80
N ILE A 31 -9.86 -34.75 -21.76
CA ILE A 31 -8.92 -34.85 -20.64
C ILE A 31 -7.65 -35.53 -21.17
N LYS A 32 -6.55 -34.78 -21.30
CA LYS A 32 -5.20 -35.35 -21.36
C LYS A 32 -4.75 -35.58 -19.92
N ASN A 33 -4.48 -36.84 -19.57
CA ASN A 33 -3.77 -37.20 -18.35
C ASN A 33 -2.30 -36.77 -18.50
N GLY A 34 -2.02 -35.52 -18.16
CA GLY A 34 -0.66 -35.01 -17.95
C GLY A 34 -0.36 -35.04 -16.46
N SER A 35 0.62 -35.85 -16.06
CA SER A 35 1.26 -35.83 -14.75
C SER A 35 2.02 -34.51 -14.61
N GLU A 36 1.36 -33.47 -14.11
CA GLU A 36 2.03 -32.27 -13.61
C GLU A 36 2.32 -32.49 -12.12
N ASN A 37 3.62 -32.53 -11.81
CA ASN A 37 4.10 -32.44 -10.43
C ASN A 37 3.51 -31.17 -9.83
N GLY A 38 2.56 -31.34 -8.91
CA GLY A 38 1.87 -30.25 -8.24
C GLY A 38 2.88 -29.35 -7.55
N ASP A 39 3.03 -28.16 -8.12
CA ASP A 39 3.54 -27.01 -7.42
C ASP A 39 2.65 -26.81 -6.18
N ASN A 40 3.15 -27.19 -5.00
CA ASN A 40 2.46 -27.07 -3.72
C ASN A 40 2.31 -25.61 -3.26
N THR A 41 2.58 -24.64 -4.14
CA THR A 41 2.42 -23.24 -3.84
C THR A 41 0.91 -22.95 -3.70
N PRO A 42 0.42 -22.53 -2.51
CA PRO A 42 -0.99 -22.27 -2.29
C PRO A 42 -1.52 -21.29 -3.34
N PRO A 43 -2.67 -21.55 -3.98
CA PRO A 43 -3.26 -20.63 -4.95
C PRO A 43 -3.59 -19.32 -4.24
N GLY A 44 -2.86 -18.25 -4.55
CA GLY A 44 -2.99 -16.93 -3.90
C GLY A 44 -1.68 -16.26 -3.48
N SER A 45 -0.53 -16.90 -3.73
CA SER A 45 0.73 -16.57 -3.07
C SER A 45 1.82 -15.97 -3.96
N LYS A 46 1.61 -15.72 -5.26
CA LYS A 46 2.69 -15.17 -6.12
C LYS A 46 3.10 -13.78 -5.60
N GLY A 47 4.31 -13.69 -5.04
CA GLY A 47 4.91 -12.47 -4.51
C GLY A 47 4.53 -12.08 -3.07
N TRP A 48 3.62 -12.78 -2.39
CA TRP A 48 3.19 -12.36 -1.04
C TRP A 48 4.20 -12.76 0.03
N LEU A 49 4.82 -11.76 0.66
CA LEU A 49 5.65 -11.99 1.85
C LEU A 49 4.78 -12.33 3.07
N TYR A 50 5.30 -13.17 3.95
CA TYR A 50 4.66 -13.47 5.23
C TYR A 50 5.67 -13.53 6.38
N THR A 51 5.21 -13.35 7.61
CA THR A 51 6.05 -13.46 8.80
C THR A 51 5.86 -14.83 9.47
N LYS A 52 6.95 -15.39 10.01
CA LYS A 52 6.90 -16.56 10.88
C LYS A 52 8.04 -16.50 11.89
N GLY A 53 7.68 -16.38 13.18
CA GLY A 53 8.66 -16.08 14.23
C GLY A 53 9.30 -14.72 13.98
N ASN A 54 10.62 -14.65 14.01
CA ASN A 54 11.40 -13.42 13.83
C ASN A 54 11.91 -13.21 12.39
N LYS A 55 11.27 -13.83 11.40
CA LYS A 55 11.71 -13.78 9.99
C LYS A 55 10.54 -13.47 9.06
N ILE A 56 10.89 -12.85 7.94
CA ILE A 56 10.02 -12.66 6.78
C ILE A 56 10.38 -13.74 5.76
N TYR A 57 9.37 -14.29 5.09
CA TYR A 57 9.53 -15.35 4.11
C TYR A 57 8.87 -14.97 2.80
N THR A 58 9.47 -15.42 1.71
CA THR A 58 8.88 -15.45 0.38
C THR A 58 7.84 -16.58 0.28
N PRO A 59 6.96 -16.56 -0.73
CA PRO A 59 5.90 -17.56 -0.93
C PRO A 59 6.37 -19.02 -1.00
N ASP A 60 7.59 -19.25 -1.51
CA ASP A 60 8.25 -20.55 -1.62
C ASP A 60 8.94 -20.99 -0.32
N GLY A 61 8.78 -20.22 0.76
CA GLY A 61 9.27 -20.54 2.09
C GLY A 61 10.75 -20.20 2.33
N GLN A 62 11.39 -19.45 1.43
CA GLN A 62 12.73 -18.93 1.67
C GLN A 62 12.70 -17.71 2.59
N VAL A 63 13.76 -17.51 3.37
CA VAL A 63 13.89 -16.31 4.21
C VAL A 63 14.17 -15.12 3.31
N TRP A 64 13.33 -14.09 3.39
CA TRP A 64 13.53 -12.84 2.68
C TRP A 64 14.29 -11.83 3.53
N GLN A 65 15.21 -11.09 2.91
CA GLN A 65 15.92 -9.98 3.50
C GLN A 65 16.02 -8.85 2.48
N GLY A 66 15.17 -7.83 2.60
CA GLY A 66 15.22 -6.65 1.75
C GLY A 66 16.53 -5.86 1.90
N ARG A 67 17.12 -5.49 0.78
CA ARG A 67 18.32 -4.67 0.64
C ARG A 67 18.04 -3.56 -0.36
N GLY A 68 18.22 -2.33 0.09
CA GLY A 68 18.12 -1.16 -0.77
C GLY A 68 18.17 0.13 0.03
N ALA A 69 17.40 1.12 -0.40
CA ALA A 69 17.51 2.49 0.11
C ALA A 69 16.14 3.13 0.36
N ASN A 70 16.16 4.20 1.15
CA ASN A 70 15.06 5.16 1.15
C ASN A 70 15.04 5.88 -0.21
N LEU A 71 13.88 5.89 -0.84
CA LEU A 71 13.60 6.69 -2.01
C LEU A 71 12.57 7.74 -1.62
N GLN A 72 13.00 8.99 -1.71
CA GLN A 72 12.09 10.10 -1.56
C GLN A 72 11.11 10.15 -2.72
N ASP A 73 9.83 10.40 -2.44
CA ASP A 73 8.81 10.60 -3.47
C ASP A 73 8.97 11.95 -4.20
N THR A 74 7.94 12.40 -4.93
CA THR A 74 7.97 13.68 -5.64
C THR A 74 8.09 14.91 -4.71
N ARG A 75 8.02 14.71 -3.39
CA ARG A 75 8.02 15.74 -2.34
C ARG A 75 9.10 15.58 -1.29
N GLY A 76 9.58 14.35 -1.13
CA GLY A 76 10.54 13.91 -0.16
C GLY A 76 11.87 14.62 -0.34
N CYS A 77 12.12 15.62 0.50
CA CYS A 77 13.40 16.26 0.78
C CYS A 77 13.21 17.65 1.42
N ASN A 78 11.97 18.01 1.77
CA ASN A 78 11.50 19.36 2.13
C ASN A 78 11.75 20.42 1.01
N ALA A 79 12.98 20.55 0.50
CA ALA A 79 13.33 21.40 -0.63
C ALA A 79 12.56 21.05 -1.92
N CYS A 80 12.18 19.78 -2.08
CA CYS A 80 11.45 19.28 -3.24
C CYS A 80 10.04 19.89 -3.30
N THR A 81 9.48 20.30 -2.15
CA THR A 81 8.13 20.91 -2.06
C THR A 81 7.96 22.28 -2.66
N TRP A 82 9.05 22.85 -3.19
CA TRP A 82 9.08 24.15 -3.84
C TRP A 82 9.20 24.07 -5.36
N SER A 83 9.34 22.86 -5.91
CA SER A 83 9.36 22.62 -7.36
C SER A 83 8.10 21.87 -7.79
N PRO A 84 7.75 21.85 -9.09
CA PRO A 84 6.71 20.94 -9.57
C PRO A 84 7.11 19.48 -9.33
N PRO A 85 6.14 18.57 -9.07
CA PRO A 85 6.42 17.15 -8.93
C PRO A 85 7.01 16.57 -10.22
N ASN A 86 7.89 15.56 -10.08
CA ASN A 86 8.58 14.93 -11.21
C ASN A 86 8.70 13.42 -11.01
N ALA A 87 7.64 12.68 -11.30
CA ALA A 87 7.62 11.23 -11.22
C ALA A 87 8.69 10.56 -12.12
N ALA A 88 9.03 11.18 -13.26
CA ALA A 88 10.07 10.65 -14.16
C ALA A 88 11.46 10.64 -13.51
N GLU A 89 11.82 11.65 -12.72
CA GLU A 89 13.06 11.65 -11.95
C GLU A 89 13.05 10.57 -10.86
N ILE A 90 11.89 10.30 -10.23
CA ILE A 90 11.77 9.22 -9.25
C ILE A 90 11.96 7.86 -9.93
N LYS A 91 11.37 7.64 -11.11
CA LYS A 91 11.57 6.42 -11.90
C LYS A 91 13.03 6.23 -12.30
N ARG A 92 13.73 7.29 -12.72
CA ARG A 92 15.17 7.22 -13.01
C ARG A 92 15.99 6.79 -11.77
N ARG A 93 15.60 7.23 -10.57
CA ARG A 93 16.25 6.79 -9.32
C ARG A 93 15.91 5.34 -8.98
N ILE A 94 14.71 4.87 -9.30
CA ILE A 94 14.34 3.45 -9.17
C ILE A 94 15.22 2.60 -10.08
N ASP A 95 15.44 3.02 -11.33
CA ASP A 95 16.35 2.33 -12.26
C ASP A 95 17.77 2.25 -11.71
N GLU A 96 18.29 3.35 -11.16
CA GLU A 96 19.61 3.35 -10.52
C GLU A 96 19.67 2.35 -9.34
N LEU A 97 18.70 2.42 -8.42
CA LEU A 97 18.67 1.53 -7.25
C LEU A 97 18.57 0.06 -7.63
N VAL A 98 17.69 -0.27 -8.57
CA VAL A 98 17.38 -1.66 -8.91
C VAL A 98 18.37 -2.21 -9.94
N ASP A 99 18.54 -1.52 -11.06
CA ASP A 99 19.25 -2.08 -12.22
C ASP A 99 20.77 -1.91 -12.10
N VAL A 100 21.23 -0.89 -11.34
CA VAL A 100 22.67 -0.64 -11.13
C VAL A 100 23.12 -1.16 -9.76
N TRP A 101 22.41 -0.82 -8.68
CA TRP A 101 22.83 -1.20 -7.32
C TRP A 101 22.31 -2.58 -6.89
N GLY A 102 21.35 -3.15 -7.62
CA GLY A 102 20.80 -4.48 -7.32
C GLY A 102 19.87 -4.50 -6.11
N ALA A 103 19.19 -3.39 -5.81
CA ALA A 103 18.21 -3.34 -4.72
C ALA A 103 16.99 -4.22 -5.02
N ASP A 104 16.55 -4.99 -4.02
CA ASP A 104 15.32 -5.79 -4.04
C ASP A 104 14.24 -5.21 -3.09
N PHE A 105 14.55 -4.07 -2.47
CA PHE A 105 13.68 -3.38 -1.53
C PHE A 105 13.84 -1.87 -1.63
N ILE A 106 12.73 -1.13 -1.70
CA ILE A 106 12.71 0.33 -1.69
C ILE A 106 11.78 0.80 -0.57
N ARG A 107 12.24 1.72 0.28
CA ARG A 107 11.35 2.44 1.19
C ARG A 107 10.94 3.76 0.54
N LEU A 108 9.73 3.82 0.00
CA LEU A 108 9.16 5.04 -0.59
C LEU A 108 8.63 5.93 0.54
N THR A 109 9.26 7.09 0.72
CA THR A 109 8.95 8.00 1.83
C THR A 109 7.98 9.09 1.37
N MET A 110 6.75 9.02 1.89
CA MET A 110 5.65 9.94 1.57
C MET A 110 5.69 11.15 2.51
N GLU A 111 5.71 12.35 1.96
CA GLU A 111 5.90 13.59 2.70
C GLU A 111 4.80 14.63 2.37
N SER A 112 4.09 15.09 3.41
CA SER A 112 3.08 16.14 3.33
C SER A 112 3.12 17.04 4.58
N TYR A 113 2.47 18.20 4.48
CA TYR A 113 2.47 19.25 5.50
C TYR A 113 1.05 19.75 5.78
N GLY A 114 0.84 20.37 6.94
CA GLY A 114 -0.49 20.86 7.32
C GLY A 114 -0.86 22.21 6.69
N THR A 115 0.11 22.93 6.15
CA THR A 115 -0.07 24.24 5.50
C THR A 115 0.95 24.42 4.39
N SER A 116 0.63 25.25 3.38
CA SER A 116 1.57 25.51 2.27
C SER A 116 2.84 26.22 2.74
N GLN A 117 2.69 27.30 3.50
CA GLN A 117 3.77 28.26 3.81
C GLN A 117 4.55 28.70 2.56
N GLY A 118 3.88 28.75 1.39
CA GLY A 118 4.50 29.09 0.10
C GLY A 118 5.00 27.90 -0.72
N ARG A 119 4.94 26.66 -0.20
CA ARG A 119 5.26 25.44 -0.96
C ARG A 119 4.34 25.27 -2.17
N THR A 120 4.91 24.75 -3.25
CA THR A 120 4.19 24.37 -4.48
C THR A 120 3.20 23.25 -4.20
N HIS A 121 3.62 22.25 -3.41
CA HIS A 121 2.78 21.14 -3.01
C HIS A 121 3.03 20.77 -1.55
N TRP A 122 1.95 20.51 -0.82
CA TRP A 122 1.97 20.35 0.64
C TRP A 122 0.86 19.44 1.15
N GLN A 123 -0.28 19.40 0.48
CA GLN A 123 -1.48 18.70 0.92
C GLN A 123 -1.25 17.18 1.04
N GLY A 124 -1.86 16.53 2.04
CA GLY A 124 -1.80 15.07 2.19
C GLY A 124 -2.43 14.31 1.01
N ILE A 125 -2.12 13.02 0.91
CA ILE A 125 -2.57 12.12 -0.17
C ILE A 125 -4.09 12.16 -0.41
N LEU A 126 -4.89 12.28 0.65
CA LEU A 126 -6.35 12.30 0.53
C LEU A 126 -6.91 13.63 -0.02
N LEU A 127 -6.13 14.71 0.05
CA LEU A 127 -6.54 16.05 -0.35
C LEU A 127 -5.95 16.48 -1.69
N ASP A 128 -5.01 15.71 -2.23
CA ASP A 128 -4.28 16.02 -3.45
C ASP A 128 -4.31 14.80 -4.38
N ARG A 129 -5.23 14.85 -5.35
CA ARG A 129 -5.43 13.73 -6.26
C ARG A 129 -4.22 13.47 -7.15
N GLU A 130 -3.54 14.53 -7.59
CA GLU A 130 -2.34 14.40 -8.43
C GLU A 130 -1.22 13.72 -7.65
N TYR A 131 -1.09 14.01 -6.35
CA TYR A 131 -0.14 13.31 -5.50
C TYR A 131 -0.44 11.83 -5.35
N LEU A 132 -1.71 11.47 -5.14
CA LEU A 132 -2.09 10.07 -5.06
C LEU A 132 -1.80 9.34 -6.38
N ASP A 133 -2.11 9.97 -7.51
CA ASP A 133 -1.84 9.42 -8.83
C ASP A 133 -0.32 9.24 -9.07
N ASP A 134 0.52 10.20 -8.64
CA ASP A 134 1.99 10.06 -8.65
C ASP A 134 2.46 8.85 -7.82
N ILE A 135 1.93 8.67 -6.61
CA ILE A 135 2.31 7.54 -5.73
C ILE A 135 1.93 6.21 -6.36
N ILE A 136 0.73 6.10 -6.94
CA ILE A 136 0.28 4.90 -7.66
C ILE A 136 1.21 4.62 -8.84
N GLU A 137 1.52 5.64 -9.65
CA GLU A 137 2.41 5.52 -10.81
C GLU A 137 3.81 5.05 -10.41
N ILE A 138 4.36 5.58 -9.32
CA ILE A 138 5.67 5.19 -8.78
C ILE A 138 5.64 3.74 -8.28
N VAL A 139 4.61 3.35 -7.52
CA VAL A 139 4.47 1.98 -7.00
C VAL A 139 4.31 0.98 -8.15
N ASP A 140 3.49 1.29 -9.16
CA ASP A 140 3.34 0.45 -10.35
C ASP A 140 4.66 0.29 -11.11
N TYR A 141 5.46 1.35 -11.17
CA TYR A 141 6.79 1.27 -11.77
C TYR A 141 7.73 0.34 -10.98
N ILE A 142 7.76 0.45 -9.65
CA ILE A 142 8.55 -0.46 -8.81
C ILE A 142 8.08 -1.91 -8.99
N LYS A 143 6.77 -2.16 -9.00
CA LYS A 143 6.17 -3.49 -9.20
C LYS A 143 6.52 -4.12 -10.55
N SER A 144 6.85 -3.30 -11.55
CA SER A 144 7.31 -3.79 -12.84
C SER A 144 8.72 -4.40 -12.80
N LYS A 145 9.50 -4.11 -11.74
CA LYS A 145 10.84 -4.67 -11.52
C LYS A 145 10.73 -6.04 -10.83
N PRO A 146 11.21 -7.13 -11.46
CA PRO A 146 11.08 -8.48 -10.90
C PRO A 146 11.73 -8.62 -9.52
N GLY A 147 10.96 -9.10 -8.54
CA GLY A 147 11.46 -9.41 -7.19
C GLY A 147 11.69 -8.19 -6.29
N VAL A 148 11.33 -6.99 -6.73
CA VAL A 148 11.47 -5.77 -5.93
C VAL A 148 10.21 -5.50 -5.11
N TYR A 149 10.41 -5.21 -3.83
CA TYR A 149 9.36 -4.86 -2.89
C TYR A 149 9.41 -3.36 -2.52
N VAL A 150 8.25 -2.75 -2.26
CA VAL A 150 8.16 -1.35 -1.83
C VAL A 150 7.50 -1.24 -0.46
N LEU A 151 8.17 -0.61 0.49
CA LEU A 151 7.57 -0.14 1.73
C LEU A 151 7.07 1.28 1.55
N LEU A 152 5.75 1.45 1.48
CA LEU A 152 5.11 2.76 1.59
C LEU A 152 5.26 3.24 3.03
N SER A 153 5.88 4.39 3.26
CA SER A 153 6.11 4.91 4.60
C SER A 153 5.68 6.36 4.69
N LEU A 154 4.72 6.67 5.59
CA LEU A 154 4.43 8.05 5.95
C LEU A 154 5.65 8.60 6.71
N TRP A 155 6.41 9.46 6.04
CA TRP A 155 7.68 10.00 6.53
C TRP A 155 7.46 11.29 7.32
N SER A 156 6.73 12.24 6.74
CA SER A 156 6.23 13.43 7.41
C SER A 156 4.79 13.61 6.99
N ASP A 157 3.89 13.69 7.96
CA ASP A 157 2.46 13.73 7.70
C ASP A 157 1.75 14.60 8.77
N PRO A 158 0.87 15.54 8.36
CA PRO A 158 0.15 16.39 9.31
C PRO A 158 -0.92 15.64 10.10
N GLY A 159 -1.24 14.40 9.72
CA GLY A 159 -2.08 13.51 10.49
C GLY A 159 -1.40 12.95 11.73
N PHE A 160 -0.08 13.05 11.87
CA PHE A 160 0.58 12.62 13.10
C PHE A 160 0.33 13.56 14.28
N THR A 161 0.44 13.02 15.49
CA THR A 161 0.60 13.84 16.70
C THR A 161 1.95 14.58 16.67
N GLN A 162 2.14 15.52 17.60
CA GLN A 162 3.45 16.17 17.80
C GLN A 162 4.57 15.20 18.16
N LEU A 163 4.23 13.98 18.60
CA LEU A 163 5.18 12.92 18.92
C LEU A 163 5.43 11.96 17.74
N GLY A 164 4.89 12.26 16.56
CA GLY A 164 5.02 11.40 15.38
C GLY A 164 4.17 10.12 15.46
N TRP A 165 3.09 10.12 16.26
CA TRP A 165 2.21 8.95 16.38
C TRP A 165 1.01 9.07 15.45
N PRO A 166 0.51 7.97 14.88
CA PRO A 166 -0.73 7.96 14.12
C PRO A 166 -1.92 8.52 14.90
N THR A 167 -2.80 9.23 14.19
CA THR A 167 -4.14 9.62 14.69
C THR A 167 -5.23 9.05 13.80
N ASP A 168 -6.49 9.42 14.04
CA ASP A 168 -7.62 9.03 13.19
C ASP A 168 -7.43 9.51 11.74
N ASN A 169 -6.83 10.69 11.52
CA ASN A 169 -6.53 11.17 10.16
C ASN A 169 -5.45 10.31 9.47
N THR A 170 -4.48 9.81 10.24
CA THR A 170 -3.48 8.85 9.74
C THR A 170 -4.14 7.52 9.37
N ILE A 171 -5.12 7.07 10.18
CA ILE A 171 -5.89 5.86 9.92
C ILE A 171 -6.67 5.99 8.60
N GLU A 172 -7.38 7.09 8.37
CA GLU A 172 -8.11 7.32 7.10
C GLU A 172 -7.19 7.25 5.86
N THR A 173 -5.97 7.79 6.00
CA THR A 173 -4.96 7.71 4.94
C THR A 173 -4.55 6.26 4.68
N TRP A 174 -4.30 5.48 5.74
CA TRP A 174 -3.92 4.08 5.61
C TRP A 174 -5.05 3.18 5.11
N GLU A 175 -6.30 3.43 5.51
CA GLU A 175 -7.45 2.69 4.98
C GLU A 175 -7.57 2.89 3.47
N THR A 176 -7.39 4.12 3.00
CA THR A 176 -7.41 4.44 1.57
C THR A 176 -6.27 3.75 0.82
N LEU A 177 -5.04 3.83 1.33
CA LEU A 177 -3.89 3.18 0.70
C LEU A 177 -4.03 1.66 0.72
N ALA A 178 -4.51 1.08 1.82
CA ALA A 178 -4.77 -0.36 1.93
C ALA A 178 -5.83 -0.81 0.92
N GLU A 179 -6.89 -0.02 0.70
CA GLU A 179 -7.90 -0.35 -0.31
C GLU A 179 -7.33 -0.29 -1.73
N ILE A 180 -6.50 0.69 -2.03
CA ILE A 180 -5.88 0.88 -3.35
C ILE A 180 -4.92 -0.28 -3.67
N PHE A 181 -4.02 -0.59 -2.73
CA PHE A 181 -2.96 -1.58 -2.92
C PHE A 181 -3.35 -2.98 -2.42
N LYS A 182 -4.62 -3.25 -2.11
CA LYS A 182 -5.09 -4.52 -1.51
C LYS A 182 -4.63 -5.79 -2.22
N ASN A 183 -4.42 -5.74 -3.54
CA ASN A 183 -4.05 -6.88 -4.36
C ASN A 183 -2.55 -6.91 -4.73
N ASP A 184 -1.75 -5.98 -4.21
CA ASP A 184 -0.37 -5.79 -4.63
C ASP A 184 0.62 -6.45 -3.69
N SER A 185 0.95 -7.71 -4.00
CA SER A 185 1.82 -8.57 -3.19
C SER A 185 3.22 -8.03 -2.90
N HIS A 186 3.71 -7.07 -3.70
CA HIS A 186 5.02 -6.44 -3.52
C HIS A 186 4.99 -5.19 -2.63
N VAL A 187 3.81 -4.78 -2.13
CA VAL A 187 3.65 -3.62 -1.24
C VAL A 187 3.80 -4.05 0.23
N LEU A 188 4.45 -3.21 1.02
CA LEU A 188 4.52 -3.27 2.47
C LEU A 188 4.09 -1.92 3.03
N TYR A 189 3.60 -1.89 4.27
CA TYR A 189 3.17 -0.66 4.93
C TYR A 189 4.06 -0.30 6.11
N GLY A 190 4.53 0.94 6.16
CA GLY A 190 5.36 1.51 7.24
C GLY A 190 4.60 2.63 7.92
N VAL A 191 3.91 2.29 9.02
CA VAL A 191 2.79 3.09 9.59
C VAL A 191 3.14 4.55 9.87
N ALA A 192 4.27 4.79 10.54
CA ALA A 192 4.78 6.13 10.80
C ALA A 192 6.31 6.09 10.97
N ASN A 193 6.97 7.16 10.51
CA ASN A 193 8.41 7.33 10.65
C ASN A 193 8.76 7.95 12.01
N GLU A 194 9.70 7.32 12.71
CA GLU A 194 10.38 7.83 13.91
C GLU A 194 9.45 8.46 14.96
N PRO A 195 8.58 7.68 15.63
CA PRO A 195 7.92 8.11 16.86
C PRO A 195 8.93 8.69 17.86
N GLN A 196 8.67 9.90 18.35
CA GLN A 196 9.68 10.72 19.03
C GLN A 196 9.43 10.85 20.53
N SER A 197 10.45 11.41 21.20
CA SER A 197 10.32 12.05 22.51
C SER A 197 9.81 11.17 23.65
N ASN A 198 10.07 9.85 23.58
CA ASN A 198 9.77 8.88 24.65
C ASN A 198 11.05 8.16 25.13
N TRP A 199 12.06 8.95 25.48
CA TRP A 199 13.38 8.48 25.92
C TRP A 199 13.36 7.64 27.21
N SER A 200 12.36 7.86 28.06
CA SER A 200 12.16 7.10 29.31
C SER A 200 11.43 5.78 29.11
N GLY A 201 10.83 5.56 27.93
CA GLY A 201 9.88 4.48 27.68
C GLY A 201 8.54 4.62 28.41
N SER A 202 8.29 5.73 29.12
CA SER A 202 7.04 5.92 29.87
C SER A 202 5.79 5.97 29.00
N LEU A 203 5.97 6.26 27.71
CA LEU A 203 4.90 6.31 26.71
C LEU A 203 4.93 5.10 25.74
N ASP A 204 5.69 4.04 26.05
CA ASP A 204 5.80 2.87 25.16
C ASP A 204 4.42 2.24 24.90
N ARG A 205 3.57 2.22 25.93
CA ARG A 205 2.20 1.71 25.82
C ARG A 205 1.35 2.57 24.88
N ASP A 206 1.35 3.89 25.06
CA ASP A 206 0.52 4.80 24.26
C ASP A 206 0.97 4.82 22.79
N CYS A 207 2.29 4.80 22.55
CA CYS A 207 2.85 4.66 21.22
C CYS A 207 2.44 3.32 20.58
N TRP A 208 2.53 2.21 21.34
CA TRP A 208 2.11 0.90 20.86
C TRP A 208 0.61 0.88 20.52
N GLU A 209 -0.24 1.45 21.38
CA GLU A 209 -1.69 1.53 21.16
C GLU A 209 -2.02 2.33 19.89
N ALA A 210 -1.35 3.48 19.66
CA ALA A 210 -1.53 4.28 18.45
C ALA A 210 -1.11 3.54 17.17
N MET A 211 0.03 2.84 17.21
CA MET A 211 0.49 2.02 16.09
C MET A 211 -0.46 0.85 15.82
N ASN A 212 -0.86 0.14 16.88
CA ASN A 212 -1.69 -1.06 16.76
C ASN A 212 -3.09 -0.73 16.24
N ARG A 213 -3.69 0.40 16.64
CA ARG A 213 -4.96 0.87 16.06
C ARG A 213 -4.88 1.06 14.55
N THR A 214 -3.74 1.56 14.06
CA THR A 214 -3.55 1.75 12.61
C THR A 214 -3.35 0.43 11.88
N VAL A 215 -2.61 -0.52 12.49
CA VAL A 215 -2.49 -1.89 11.98
C VAL A 215 -3.87 -2.56 11.89
N GLU A 216 -4.70 -2.44 12.92
CA GLU A 216 -6.05 -3.00 12.96
C GLU A 216 -6.94 -2.43 11.84
N ALA A 217 -6.86 -1.12 11.57
CA ALA A 217 -7.60 -0.50 10.47
C ALA A 217 -7.17 -1.01 9.09
N ILE A 218 -5.85 -1.11 8.84
CA ILE A 218 -5.34 -1.71 7.60
C ILE A 218 -5.86 -3.15 7.45
N ARG A 219 -5.78 -3.95 8.51
CA ARG A 219 -6.28 -5.34 8.50
C ARG A 219 -7.79 -5.42 8.29
N ALA A 220 -8.56 -4.47 8.82
CA ALA A 220 -10.00 -4.42 8.59
C ALA A 220 -10.32 -4.23 7.10
N VAL A 221 -9.58 -3.37 6.40
CA VAL A 221 -9.72 -3.18 4.95
C VAL A 221 -9.35 -4.46 4.19
N GLU A 222 -8.20 -5.06 4.47
CA GLU A 222 -7.78 -6.30 3.79
C GLU A 222 -8.78 -7.45 4.01
N ASN A 223 -9.29 -7.61 5.23
CA ASN A 223 -10.30 -8.61 5.57
C ASN A 223 -11.63 -8.34 4.85
N LEU A 224 -12.04 -7.07 4.71
CA LEU A 224 -13.25 -6.69 3.98
C LEU A 224 -13.19 -7.15 2.52
N PHE A 225 -12.00 -7.07 1.89
CA PHE A 225 -11.80 -7.50 0.51
C PHE A 225 -11.32 -8.94 0.36
N GLY A 226 -11.07 -9.66 1.45
CA GLY A 226 -10.60 -11.05 1.44
C GLY A 226 -9.19 -11.21 0.85
N THR A 227 -8.36 -10.17 0.92
CA THR A 227 -6.99 -10.21 0.39
C THR A 227 -6.00 -10.73 1.44
N PRO A 228 -4.89 -11.37 1.04
CA PRO A 228 -3.81 -11.69 1.97
C PRO A 228 -3.31 -10.42 2.68
N GLY A 229 -2.90 -10.56 3.95
CA GLY A 229 -2.41 -9.42 4.71
C GLY A 229 -1.00 -9.03 4.27
N HIS A 230 -0.79 -7.76 3.93
CA HIS A 230 0.55 -7.22 3.65
C HIS A 230 1.44 -7.27 4.89
N VAL A 231 2.75 -7.31 4.72
CA VAL A 231 3.67 -7.08 5.83
C VAL A 231 3.58 -5.62 6.27
N ILE A 232 3.37 -5.40 7.57
CA ILE A 232 3.29 -4.07 8.18
C ILE A 232 4.49 -3.88 9.11
N ALA A 233 5.32 -2.90 8.82
CA ALA A 233 6.42 -2.45 9.66
C ALA A 233 5.93 -1.35 10.61
N VAL A 234 6.13 -1.57 11.91
CA VAL A 234 5.83 -0.61 12.97
C VAL A 234 7.13 -0.19 13.66
N GLN A 235 7.34 1.12 13.80
CA GLN A 235 8.47 1.65 14.55
C GLN A 235 8.08 1.88 16.01
N GLY A 236 9.02 1.67 16.91
CA GLY A 236 8.87 1.96 18.33
C GLY A 236 9.67 3.20 18.75
N THR A 237 9.51 3.59 20.00
CA THR A 237 10.11 4.80 20.59
C THR A 237 11.42 4.59 21.33
N ARG A 238 11.87 3.34 21.54
CA ARG A 238 13.11 3.07 22.26
C ARG A 238 14.32 3.28 21.36
N MET A 239 15.06 4.35 21.65
CA MET A 239 16.47 4.53 21.30
C MET A 239 17.31 4.50 22.57
#